data_AF-A0A1D8CX77-F1
#
_entry.id   AF-A0A1D8CX77-F1
#
_cell.length_a   1.000
_cell.length_b   1.000
_cell.length_c   1.000
_cell.angle_alpha   90.00
_cell.angle_beta   90.00
_cell.angle_gamma   90.00
#
_symmetry.space_group_name_H-M   'P 1'
#
loop_
_entity.id
_entity.type
_entity.pdbx_description
1 polymer ?
#
loop_
_entity_poly.entity_id
_entity_poly.type
_entity_poly.pdbx_seq_one_letter_code
_entity_poly.pdbx_strand_id
1 'polypeptide(L)' 'MNEQETKETMREEQQEITPELLMIMSASIAAYLGKNVRIRRARFISEQGPSSWSQMGRVSIQSSHTFSIKQ' A
#
# COMPACT_ATOMS: atom_id res chain seq x y z
N MET A 1 -18.87 3.10 -31.92
CA MET A 1 -18.13 3.72 -30.81
C MET A 1 -18.60 3.01 -29.55
N ASN A 2 -17.80 2.10 -28.99
CA ASN A 2 -18.26 1.23 -27.89
C ASN A 2 -18.10 1.94 -26.54
N GLU A 3 -19.16 1.96 -25.73
CA GLU A 3 -19.21 2.52 -24.36
C GLU A 3 -18.25 1.83 -23.37
N GLN A 4 -17.60 0.74 -23.76
CA GLN A 4 -16.63 0.00 -22.94
C GLN A 4 -15.24 0.65 -22.95
N GLU A 5 -14.83 1.27 -24.06
CA GLU A 5 -13.52 1.92 -24.23
C GLU A 5 -13.41 3.20 -23.35
N THR A 6 -14.56 3.85 -23.11
CA THR A 6 -14.65 5.06 -22.28
C THR A 6 -14.47 4.76 -20.79
N LYS A 7 -14.83 3.55 -20.32
CA LYS A 7 -14.73 3.18 -18.89
C LYS A 7 -13.34 2.71 -18.48
N GLU A 8 -12.58 2.13 -19.39
CA GLU A 8 -11.19 1.73 -19.14
C GLU A 8 -10.27 2.95 -19.11
N THR A 9 -10.47 3.90 -20.04
CA THR A 9 -9.76 5.19 -20.07
C THR A 9 -9.93 5.98 -18.76
N MET A 10 -11.12 5.98 -18.16
CA MET A 10 -11.40 6.69 -16.90
C MET A 10 -10.77 6.03 -15.64
N ARG A 11 -10.35 4.76 -15.69
CA ARG A 11 -9.71 4.08 -14.55
C ARG A 11 -8.21 4.30 -14.50
N GLU A 12 -7.57 4.54 -15.64
CA GLU A 12 -6.12 4.74 -15.73
C GLU A 12 -5.71 6.15 -15.28
N GLU A 13 -6.54 7.17 -15.50
CA GLU A 13 -6.33 8.53 -15.00
C GLU A 13 -6.37 8.63 -13.45
N GLN A 14 -6.90 7.61 -12.76
CA GLN A 14 -7.08 7.62 -11.30
C GLN A 14 -5.92 7.02 -10.49
N GLN A 15 -4.83 6.58 -11.12
CA GLN A 15 -3.67 6.02 -10.42
C GLN A 15 -2.42 6.90 -10.51
N GLU A 16 -2.59 8.20 -10.67
CA GLU A 16 -1.50 9.14 -10.50
C GLU A 16 -1.40 9.62 -9.05
N ILE A 17 -0.19 9.56 -8.49
CA ILE A 17 0.06 10.10 -7.14
C ILE A 17 0.23 11.61 -7.30
N THR A 18 -0.79 12.35 -6.88
CA THR A 18 -0.75 13.82 -6.97
C THR A 18 0.31 14.40 -6.03
N PRO A 19 0.89 15.58 -6.37
CA PRO A 19 1.83 16.28 -5.50
C PRO A 19 1.24 16.62 -4.13
N GLU A 20 -0.05 16.97 -4.10
CA GLU A 20 -0.78 17.28 -2.87
C GLU A 20 -0.83 16.07 -1.93
N LEU A 21 -1.10 14.87 -2.46
CA LEU A 21 -1.12 13.64 -1.69
C LEU A 21 0.27 13.32 -1.11
N LEU A 22 1.33 13.50 -1.90
CA LEU A 22 2.71 13.36 -1.44
C LEU A 22 3.07 14.35 -0.33
N MET A 23 2.58 15.60 -0.42
CA MET A 23 2.80 16.63 0.59
C MET A 23 2.13 16.24 1.92
N ILE A 24 0.86 15.83 1.87
CA ILE A 24 0.11 15.41 3.07
C ILE A 24 0.78 14.19 3.72
N MET A 25 1.17 13.18 2.93
CA MET A 25 1.91 12.02 3.44
C MET A 25 3.24 12.44 4.09
N SER A 26 4.00 13.31 3.44
CA SER A 26 5.29 13.80 3.97
C SER A 26 5.12 14.50 5.31
N ALA A 27 4.15 15.42 5.41
CA ALA A 27 3.87 16.15 6.63
C ALA A 27 3.44 15.22 7.77
N SER A 28 2.58 14.24 7.46
CA SER A 28 2.07 13.28 8.44
C SER A 28 3.19 12.40 9.01
N ILE A 29 4.06 11.88 8.14
CA ILE A 29 5.21 11.05 8.56
C ILE A 29 6.23 11.90 9.33
N ALA A 30 6.46 13.15 8.90
CA ALA A 30 7.39 14.05 9.59
C ALA A 30 6.90 14.43 10.98
N ALA A 31 5.59 14.72 11.13
CA ALA A 31 4.97 15.00 12.41
C ALA A 31 5.00 13.77 13.35
N TYR A 32 4.73 12.57 12.82
CA TYR A 32 4.77 11.33 13.59
C TYR A 32 6.19 10.99 14.07
N LEU A 33 7.20 11.15 13.21
CA LEU A 33 8.58 10.83 13.52
C LEU A 33 9.35 11.97 14.20
N GLY A 34 8.83 13.19 14.21
CA GLY A 34 9.48 14.38 14.74
C GLY A 34 10.72 14.83 13.96
N LYS A 35 10.87 14.44 12.68
CA LYS A 35 12.06 14.71 11.86
C LYS A 35 11.71 14.94 10.40
N ASN A 36 12.61 15.59 9.66
CA ASN A 36 12.46 15.80 8.22
C ASN A 36 12.42 14.47 7.47
N VAL A 37 11.39 14.28 6.64
CA VAL A 37 11.15 13.07 5.87
C VAL A 37 11.34 13.36 4.39
N ARG A 38 12.12 12.50 3.72
CA ARG A 38 12.32 12.54 2.28
C ARG A 38 11.69 11.30 1.65
N ILE A 39 10.55 11.46 0.98
CA ILE A 39 9.91 10.38 0.22
C ILE A 39 10.70 10.16 -1.07
N ARG A 40 11.28 8.95 -1.22
CA ARG A 40 12.06 8.58 -2.42
C ARG A 40 11.22 7.98 -3.54
N ARG A 41 10.15 7.27 -3.18
CA ARG A 41 9.26 6.57 -4.10
C ARG A 41 7.91 6.41 -3.45
N ALA A 42 6.86 6.74 -4.18
CA ALA A 42 5.49 6.39 -3.86
C ALA A 42 4.92 5.67 -5.08
N ARG A 43 4.18 4.58 -4.84
CA ARG A 43 3.48 3.85 -5.90
C ARG A 43 2.25 3.21 -5.28
N PHE A 44 1.15 3.17 -6.03
CA PHE A 44 0.03 2.30 -5.70
C PHE A 44 0.49 0.84 -5.76
N ILE A 45 0.11 0.07 -4.74
CA ILE A 45 0.34 -1.38 -4.73
C ILE A 45 -0.92 -2.00 -5.34
N SER A 46 -0.82 -2.47 -6.58
CA SER A 46 -1.86 -3.29 -7.19
C SER A 46 -1.70 -4.72 -6.68
N GLU A 47 -2.54 -5.15 -5.74
CA GLU A 47 -2.49 -6.53 -5.25
C GLU A 47 -3.00 -7.50 -6.33
N GLN A 48 -2.12 -8.36 -6.87
CA GLN A 48 -2.50 -9.56 -7.65
C GLN A 48 -2.38 -10.86 -6.83
N GLY A 49 -2.67 -10.82 -5.53
CA GLY A 49 -2.51 -12.00 -4.65
C GLY A 49 -3.06 -11.81 -3.23
N PRO A 50 -2.97 -12.83 -2.35
CA PRO A 50 -3.51 -12.76 -1.00
C PRO A 50 -2.87 -11.61 -0.22
N SER A 51 -3.71 -10.72 0.33
CA SER A 51 -3.26 -9.44 0.90
C SER A 51 -2.11 -9.61 1.89
N SER A 52 -1.15 -8.68 1.83
CA SER A 52 0.02 -8.67 2.73
C SER A 52 -0.42 -8.62 4.21
N TRP A 53 -1.56 -7.99 4.47
CA TRP A 53 -2.19 -7.93 5.78
C TRP A 53 -2.76 -9.28 6.24
N SER A 54 -3.41 -10.02 5.34
CA SER A 54 -3.88 -11.38 5.60
C SER A 54 -2.74 -12.35 5.88
N GLN A 55 -1.58 -12.16 5.25
CA GLN A 55 -0.38 -12.93 5.58
C GLN A 55 0.16 -12.57 6.97
N MET A 56 0.27 -11.27 7.28
CA MET A 56 0.76 -10.80 8.58
C MET A 56 -0.11 -11.30 9.75
N GLY A 57 -1.44 -11.27 9.60
CA GLY A 57 -2.36 -11.79 10.60
C GLY A 57 -2.20 -13.30 10.82
N ARG A 58 -2.05 -14.09 9.74
CA ARG A 58 -1.78 -15.53 9.85
C ARG A 58 -0.46 -15.81 10.56
N VAL A 59 0.61 -15.08 10.22
CA VAL A 59 1.93 -15.22 10.87
C VAL A 59 1.87 -14.83 12.34
N SER A 60 1.15 -13.77 12.70
CA SER A 60 1.00 -13.33 14.10
C SER A 60 0.32 -14.40 14.96
N ILE A 61 -0.77 -15.02 14.46
CA ILE A 61 -1.48 -16.12 15.13
C ILE A 61 -0.63 -17.39 15.19
N GLN A 62 0.06 -17.75 14.11
CA GLN A 62 0.94 -18.91 14.12
C GLN A 62 2.11 -18.76 15.10
N SER A 63 2.66 -17.56 15.19
CA SER A 63 3.79 -17.25 16.07
C SER A 63 3.38 -17.24 17.55
N SER A 64 2.18 -16.73 17.89
CA SER A 64 1.69 -16.74 19.27
C SER A 64 1.52 -18.16 19.82
N HIS A 65 1.26 -19.13 18.93
CA HIS A 65 1.10 -20.53 19.30
C HIS A 65 2.40 -21.36 19.28
N THR A 66 3.56 -20.78 18.92
CA THR A 66 4.89 -21.46 18.86
C THR A 66 4.81 -22.88 18.31
N PHE A 67 4.68 -23.02 16.98
CA PHE A 67 4.95 -24.30 16.33
C PHE A 67 6.46 -24.52 16.27
N SER A 68 7.05 -24.95 17.38
CA SER A 68 8.41 -25.49 17.40
C SER A 68 8.38 -26.86 16.73
N ILE A 69 8.61 -26.90 15.42
CA ILE A 69 8.93 -28.15 14.73
C ILE A 69 10.33 -28.56 15.19
N LYS A 70 10.39 -29.36 16.26
CA LYS A 70 11.58 -30.17 16.51
C LYS A 70 11.61 -31.25 15.42
N GLN A 71 12.79 -31.37 14.81
CA GLN A 71 13.17 -32.26 13.70
C GLN A 71 12.64 -33.69 13.84
#